data_AF-A0A535ANV0-F1
#
_entry.id   AF-A0A535ANV0-F1
#
_cell.length_a   1.000
_cell.length_b   1.000
_cell.length_c   1.000
_cell.angle_alpha   90.00
_cell.angle_beta   90.00
_cell.angle_gamma   90.00
#
_symmetry.space_group_name_H-M   'P 1'
#
loop_
_entity.id
_entity.type
_entity.pdbx_description
1 polymer ?
#
loop_
_entity_poly.entity_id
_entity_poly.type
_entity_poly.pdbx_seq_one_letter_code
_entity_poly.pdbx_strand_id
1 'polypeptide(L)' 'FLPYLNDERYLAPLRQTEIVIATGHDDPHVDESRRVASVLQEKGVPASLHVWDGWAHDWPYWKEMVDVFL' A
#
# COMPACT_ATOMS: atom_id res chain seq x y z
N PHE A 1 -6.95 7.74 -4.20
CA PHE A 1 -8.37 7.31 -4.27
C PHE A 1 -8.71 6.77 -5.67
N LEU A 2 -9.21 5.52 -5.78
CA LEU A 2 -9.51 4.82 -7.07
C LEU A 2 -11.00 4.41 -7.18
N PRO A 3 -11.95 5.37 -7.26
CA PRO A 3 -13.38 5.10 -7.14
C PRO A 3 -13.98 4.22 -8.26
N TYR A 4 -13.34 4.19 -9.43
CA TYR A 4 -13.88 3.53 -10.62
C TYR A 4 -13.03 2.35 -11.11
N LEU A 5 -12.14 1.83 -10.27
CA LEU A 5 -11.39 0.60 -10.58
C LEU A 5 -12.29 -0.62 -10.42
N ASN A 6 -13.16 -0.85 -11.39
CA ASN A 6 -14.10 -1.98 -11.44
C ASN A 6 -13.97 -2.79 -12.74
N ASP A 7 -13.19 -2.30 -13.70
CA ASP A 7 -12.98 -2.98 -14.97
C ASP A 7 -12.01 -4.16 -14.77
N GLU A 8 -12.51 -5.36 -15.09
CA GLU A 8 -11.77 -6.62 -14.94
C GLU A 8 -10.48 -6.67 -15.77
N ARG A 9 -10.37 -5.89 -16.85
CA ARG A 9 -9.13 -5.76 -17.61
C ARG A 9 -7.96 -5.24 -16.76
N TYR A 10 -8.26 -4.45 -15.72
CA TYR A 10 -7.26 -3.96 -14.77
C TYR A 10 -7.26 -4.75 -13.46
N LEU A 11 -8.41 -5.21 -12.98
CA LEU A 11 -8.47 -5.96 -11.72
C LEU A 11 -7.86 -7.36 -11.80
N ALA A 12 -8.07 -8.07 -12.90
CA ALA A 12 -7.53 -9.42 -13.07
C ALA A 12 -6.00 -9.49 -12.87
N PRO A 13 -5.16 -8.64 -13.50
CA PRO A 13 -3.71 -8.67 -13.26
C PRO A 13 -3.33 -8.18 -11.86
N LEU A 14 -4.05 -7.20 -11.29
CA LEU A 14 -3.77 -6.74 -9.93
C LEU A 14 -4.00 -7.86 -8.90
N ARG A 15 -5.05 -8.67 -9.06
CA ARG A 15 -5.31 -9.83 -8.18
C ARG A 15 -4.23 -10.91 -8.25
N GLN A 16 -3.39 -10.89 -9.29
CA GLN A 16 -2.25 -11.80 -9.45
C GLN A 16 -0.93 -11.20 -8.97
N THR A 17 -0.95 -9.96 -8.47
CA THR A 17 0.23 -9.22 -8.04
C THR A 17 0.13 -8.94 -6.55
N GLU A 18 1.13 -9.37 -5.78
CA GLU A 18 1.26 -8.95 -4.38
C GLU A 18 1.65 -7.47 -4.30
N ILE A 19 0.92 -6.70 -3.50
CA ILE A 19 1.16 -5.27 -3.31
C ILE A 19 1.50 -5.04 -1.83
N VAL A 20 2.72 -4.57 -1.58
CA VAL A 20 3.14 -4.13 -0.24
C VAL A 20 3.03 -2.60 -0.16
N ILE A 21 2.30 -2.11 0.84
CA ILE A 21 2.20 -0.67 1.15
C ILE A 21 2.89 -0.43 2.50
N ALA A 22 3.98 0.34 2.50
CA ALA A 22 4.72 0.72 3.69
C ALA A 22 4.65 2.24 3.93
N THR A 23 4.40 2.67 5.17
CA THR A 23 4.27 4.09 5.56
C THR A 23 4.57 4.27 7.05
N GLY A 24 4.99 5.46 7.49
CA GLY A 24 5.11 5.82 8.90
C GLY A 24 3.76 6.15 9.56
N HIS A 25 3.67 5.93 10.88
CA HIS A 25 2.50 6.26 11.69
C HIS A 25 2.21 7.77 11.69
N ASP A 26 3.27 8.59 11.76
CA ASP A 26 3.18 10.05 11.80
C ASP A 26 3.36 10.69 10.41
N ASP A 27 3.37 9.89 9.34
CA ASP A 27 3.46 10.41 7.98
C ASP A 27 2.19 11.22 7.63
N PRO A 28 2.33 12.32 6.86
CA PRO A 28 1.19 13.18 6.51
C PRO A 28 0.03 12.47 5.78
N HIS A 29 0.28 11.31 5.18
CA HIS A 29 -0.67 10.58 4.34
C HIS A 29 -0.92 9.13 4.80
N VAL A 30 -0.66 8.81 6.07
CA VAL A 30 -0.87 7.46 6.63
C VAL A 30 -2.31 6.97 6.42
N ASP A 31 -3.30 7.85 6.59
CA ASP A 31 -4.72 7.49 6.44
C ASP A 31 -5.09 7.17 4.99
N GLU A 32 -4.47 7.86 4.03
CA GLU A 32 -4.67 7.54 2.61
C GLU A 32 -4.02 6.20 2.24
N SER A 33 -2.87 5.87 2.84
CA SER A 33 -2.25 4.54 2.69
C SER A 33 -3.15 3.43 3.25
N ARG A 34 -3.73 3.64 4.44
CA ARG A 34 -4.74 2.73 5.04
C ARG A 34 -5.95 2.55 4.12
N ARG A 35 -6.46 3.66 3.58
CA ARG A 35 -7.63 3.66 2.69
C ARG A 35 -7.35 2.92 1.38
N VAL A 36 -6.20 3.14 0.76
CA VAL A 36 -5.83 2.44 -0.48
C VAL A 36 -5.68 0.94 -0.23
N ALA A 37 -5.04 0.53 0.87
CA ALA A 37 -4.94 -0.88 1.25
C ALA A 37 -6.32 -1.54 1.40
N SER A 38 -7.23 -0.91 2.15
CA SER A 38 -8.61 -1.41 2.32
C SER A 38 -9.34 -1.57 0.98
N VAL A 39 -9.29 -0.55 0.11
CA VAL A 39 -9.97 -0.58 -1.19
C VAL A 39 -9.42 -1.68 -2.10
N LEU A 40 -8.10 -1.94 -2.08
CA LEU A 40 -7.50 -3.02 -2.84
C LEU A 40 -7.94 -4.39 -2.30
N GLN A 41 -7.91 -4.56 -0.98
CA GLN A 41 -8.35 -5.78 -0.30
C GLN A 41 -9.84 -6.07 -0.55
N GLU A 42 -10.71 -5.07 -0.46
CA GLU A 42 -12.14 -5.17 -0.79
C GLU A 42 -12.39 -5.65 -2.23
N LYS A 43 -11.45 -5.36 -3.15
CA LYS A 43 -11.49 -5.77 -4.55
C LYS A 43 -10.83 -7.14 -4.80
N GLY A 44 -10.35 -7.81 -3.74
CA GLY A 44 -9.68 -9.10 -3.80
C GLY A 44 -8.22 -9.04 -4.26
N VAL A 45 -7.63 -7.84 -4.29
CA VAL A 45 -6.21 -7.66 -4.61
C VAL A 45 -5.38 -7.97 -3.35
N PRO A 46 -4.33 -8.82 -3.43
CA PRO A 46 -3.52 -9.18 -2.28
C PRO A 46 -2.61 -7.99 -1.90
N ALA A 47 -3.16 -7.08 -1.11
CA ALA A 47 -2.46 -5.90 -0.60
C ALA A 47 -2.19 -6.03 0.90
N SER A 48 -0.95 -5.84 1.33
CA SER A 48 -0.55 -5.75 2.74
C SER A 48 -0.22 -4.30 3.11
N LEU A 49 -0.53 -3.92 4.36
CA LEU A 49 -0.20 -2.61 4.92
C LEU A 49 0.77 -2.79 6.09
N HIS A 50 1.90 -2.11 6.02
CA HIS A 50 2.94 -2.10 7.06
C HIS A 50 3.15 -0.67 7.55
N VAL A 51 2.76 -0.42 8.79
CA VAL A 51 2.89 0.91 9.41
C VAL A 51 4.08 0.89 10.37
N TRP A 52 5.05 1.77 10.11
CA TRP A 52 6.25 1.93 10.89
C TRP A 52 6.02 2.97 11.98
N ASP A 53 6.65 2.81 13.14
CA ASP A 53 6.54 3.81 14.20
C ASP A 53 7.23 5.12 13.79
N GLY A 54 6.61 6.25 14.10
CA GLY A 54 7.18 7.57 13.84
C GLY A 54 6.89 8.14 12.46
N TRP A 55 7.60 9.23 12.15
CA TRP A 55 7.62 9.88 10.84
C TRP A 55 8.70 9.22 9.97
N ALA A 56 8.29 8.54 8.90
CA ALA A 56 9.14 7.72 8.04
C ALA A 56 9.14 8.19 6.57
N HIS A 57 8.87 9.48 6.35
CA HIS A 57 8.74 10.10 5.04
C HIS A 57 10.08 10.61 4.48
N ASP A 58 11.14 9.80 4.57
CA ASP A 58 12.45 10.10 4.01
C ASP A 58 13.19 8.83 3.55
N TRP A 59 14.16 9.01 2.67
CA TRP A 59 14.85 7.92 1.97
C TRP A 59 15.55 6.88 2.85
N PRO A 60 16.09 7.17 4.06
CA PRO A 60 16.72 6.15 4.89
C PRO A 60 15.73 5.06 5.30
N TYR A 61 14.51 5.45 5.68
CA TYR A 61 13.44 4.52 6.03
C TYR A 61 13.00 3.71 4.82
N TRP A 62 12.91 4.33 3.64
CA TRP A 62 12.52 3.60 2.43
C TRP A 62 13.56 2.55 2.02
N LYS A 63 14.85 2.81 2.27
CA LYS A 63 15.89 1.81 2.09
C LYS A 63 15.67 0.61 3.01
N GLU A 64 15.40 0.85 4.30
CA GLU A 64 15.12 -0.24 5.25
C GLU A 64 13.83 -1.00 4.88
N MET A 65 12.79 -0.31 4.42
CA MET A 65 11.57 -0.93 3.91
C MET A 65 11.83 -1.83 2.71
N VAL A 66 12.63 -1.37 1.74
CA VAL A 66 13.05 -2.19 0.59
C VAL A 66 13.79 -3.44 1.06
N ASP A 67 14.77 -3.30 1.97
CA ASP A 67 15.53 -4.42 2.51
C ASP A 67 14.65 -5.45 3.27
N VAL A 68 13.48 -5.04 3.79
CA VAL A 68 12.53 -5.90 4.50
C VAL A 68 11.58 -6.65 3.56
N PHE A 69 11.20 -6.06 2.42
CA PHE A 69 10.11 -6.56 1.57
C PHE A 69 10.53 -7.06 0.18
N LEU A 70 11.77 -6.80 -0.27
CA LEU A 70 12.31 -7.22 -1.57
C LEU A 70 13.58 -8.07 -1.40
#